data_AF-A0AA85APE5-F1
#
_entry.id   AF-A0AA85APE5-F1
#
_cell.length_a   1.000
_cell.length_b   1.000
_cell.length_c   1.000
_cell.angle_alpha   90.00
_cell.angle_beta   90.00
_cell.angle_gamma   90.00
#
_symmetry.space_group_name_H-M   'P 1'
#
loop_
_entity.id
_entity.type
_entity.pdbx_description
1 polymer ?
#
loop_
_entity_poly.entity_id
_entity_poly.type
_entity_poly.pdbx_seq_one_letter_code
_entity_poly.pdbx_strand_id
1 'polypeptide(L)'
;MPPKKGKSKNPVKKPKKVENLTPKEAILDYQIGNLRDVLSRLKFKRETLKNILMEKLQILNTLKLEGEKMLKDTLLKVSKVSTSDDTTVSGDDVKNYLLETWKIRDLEENEVNKIQDEIKLTQNLTKDVVLELKKWQTYSDVTKKSNELRIQMLETEYTNMKQRFESMVGYLTEEENRSYLNVQTNIECSSEHIRNSAIENAIDTLNKLFSQQMLQNKWLKIEKESLDEQMERIMNEVGNLQRENIAAEEDIFHVNFTHMLIPLSFCDIQVTDADDLHKSTILDLKLDQDVFGIESHTALKNFENKKYQNRRHLNTINERLLNFICNPDLKILHRLSEDETSNQTAESESLIAFGPLGKKVCFLQGLSSKIDQQSNSCSAELQAQLKFNPELSNWPVNRDMFLKYLSDHK
;
A
#
# COMPACT_ATOMS: atom_id res chain seq x y z
N MET A 1 56.21 14.71 -25.55
CA MET A 1 55.08 15.57 -25.94
C MET A 1 54.35 14.94 -27.11
N PRO A 2 53.02 14.73 -27.05
CA PRO A 2 52.26 14.25 -28.20
C PRO A 2 52.22 15.34 -29.28
N PRO A 3 52.21 15.01 -30.58
CA PRO A 3 52.25 16.02 -31.63
C PRO A 3 50.92 16.79 -31.67
N LYS A 4 51.04 18.12 -31.65
CA LYS A 4 49.95 19.08 -31.85
C LYS A 4 49.35 18.90 -33.25
N LYS A 5 48.03 18.74 -33.31
CA LYS A 5 47.25 18.65 -34.57
C LYS A 5 47.38 19.94 -35.38
N GLY A 6 48.15 19.90 -36.46
CA GLY A 6 48.12 20.91 -37.51
C GLY A 6 46.81 20.82 -38.30
N LYS A 7 46.04 21.91 -38.32
CA LYS A 7 44.85 22.07 -39.17
C LYS A 7 45.32 22.27 -40.62
N SER A 8 45.34 21.21 -41.43
CA SER A 8 45.31 21.33 -42.89
C SER A 8 43.89 21.07 -43.39
N LYS A 9 43.32 22.08 -44.06
CA LYS A 9 42.05 21.99 -44.78
C LYS A 9 42.30 21.22 -46.09
N ASN A 10 42.02 19.92 -46.08
CA ASN A 10 41.76 19.15 -47.29
C ASN A 10 40.28 18.74 -47.31
N PRO A 11 39.60 18.78 -48.48
CA PRO A 11 38.19 18.51 -48.55
C PRO A 11 37.92 17.05 -48.19
N VAL A 12 37.03 16.86 -47.21
CA VAL A 12 36.51 15.56 -46.81
C VAL A 12 35.77 14.95 -48.00
N LYS A 13 36.45 14.08 -48.76
CA LYS A 13 35.76 13.09 -49.58
C LYS A 13 34.97 12.22 -48.61
N LYS A 14 33.64 12.35 -48.66
CA LYS A 14 32.69 11.48 -47.95
C LYS A 14 33.14 10.02 -48.13
N PRO A 15 33.16 9.19 -47.06
CA PRO A 15 33.39 7.77 -47.24
C PRO A 15 32.29 7.24 -48.17
N LYS A 16 32.69 6.59 -49.27
CA LYS A 16 31.76 5.80 -50.09
C LYS A 16 31.02 4.88 -49.14
N LYS A 17 29.68 4.89 -49.21
CA LYS A 17 28.82 3.94 -48.52
C LYS A 17 29.43 2.56 -48.72
N VAL A 18 29.85 1.94 -47.63
CA VAL A 18 30.32 0.57 -47.62
C VAL A 18 29.09 -0.25 -47.99
N GLU A 19 29.12 -0.79 -49.21
CA GLU A 19 28.22 -1.85 -49.67
C GLU A 19 28.10 -2.90 -48.57
N ASN A 20 26.89 -3.43 -48.42
CA ASN A 20 26.48 -4.40 -47.40
C ASN A 20 27.54 -5.50 -47.15
N LEU A 21 28.49 -5.25 -46.26
CA LEU A 21 29.47 -6.25 -45.85
C LEU A 21 28.74 -7.31 -45.05
N THR A 22 28.91 -8.56 -45.45
CA THR A 22 28.45 -9.71 -44.68
C THR A 22 29.15 -9.69 -43.31
N PRO A 23 28.53 -10.13 -42.20
CA PRO A 23 29.17 -10.08 -40.87
C PRO A 23 30.56 -10.72 -40.81
N LYS A 24 30.82 -11.75 -41.63
CA LYS A 24 32.15 -12.37 -41.78
C LYS A 24 33.17 -11.43 -42.44
N GLU A 25 32.78 -10.67 -43.45
CA GLU A 25 33.64 -9.70 -44.13
C GLU A 25 33.93 -8.50 -43.23
N ALA A 26 32.95 -8.05 -42.43
CA ALA A 26 33.15 -7.00 -41.44
C ALA A 26 34.19 -7.38 -40.36
N ILE A 27 34.19 -8.63 -39.90
CA ILE A 27 35.19 -9.14 -38.95
C ILE A 27 36.58 -9.19 -39.60
N LEU A 28 36.68 -9.65 -40.85
CA LEU A 28 37.95 -9.68 -41.59
C LEU A 28 38.49 -8.26 -41.82
N ASP A 29 37.63 -7.31 -42.20
CA ASP A 29 38.03 -5.91 -42.37
C ASP A 29 38.50 -5.29 -41.05
N TYR A 30 37.85 -5.61 -39.92
CA TYR A 30 38.31 -5.18 -38.61
C TYR A 30 39.68 -5.77 -38.26
N GLN A 31 39.91 -7.07 -38.51
CA GLN A 31 41.20 -7.72 -38.30
C GLN A 31 42.30 -7.13 -39.19
N ILE A 32 42.00 -6.89 -40.46
CA ILE A 32 42.90 -6.24 -41.42
C ILE A 32 43.21 -4.81 -40.95
N GLY A 33 42.22 -4.07 -40.45
CA GLY A 33 42.39 -2.74 -39.86
C GLY A 33 43.36 -2.77 -38.68
N ASN A 34 43.17 -3.70 -37.74
CA ASN A 34 44.06 -3.84 -36.59
C ASN A 34 45.49 -4.21 -37.01
N LEU A 35 45.66 -5.10 -37.99
CA LEU A 35 46.98 -5.45 -38.54
C LEU A 35 47.64 -4.26 -39.25
N ARG A 36 46.88 -3.44 -39.99
CA ARG A 36 47.39 -2.21 -40.61
C ARG A 36 47.84 -1.18 -39.57
N ASP A 37 47.11 -1.05 -38.47
CA ASP A 37 47.48 -0.17 -37.36
C ASP A 37 48.76 -0.63 -36.66
N VAL A 38 48.89 -1.94 -36.39
CA VAL A 38 50.11 -2.53 -35.83
C VAL A 38 51.30 -2.32 -36.77
N LEU A 39 51.14 -2.58 -38.07
CA LEU A 39 52.18 -2.31 -39.06
C LEU A 39 52.57 -0.83 -39.12
N SER A 40 51.61 0.07 -39.02
CA SER A 40 51.86 1.52 -39.01
C SER A 40 52.65 1.94 -37.77
N ARG A 41 52.29 1.42 -36.59
CA ARG A 41 53.04 1.65 -35.34
C ARG A 41 54.47 1.11 -35.42
N LEU A 42 54.65 -0.09 -35.98
CA LEU A 42 55.98 -0.69 -36.16
C LEU A 42 56.83 0.09 -37.16
N LYS A 43 56.26 0.51 -38.29
CA LYS A 43 56.95 1.37 -39.27
C LYS A 43 57.37 2.70 -38.65
N PHE A 44 56.49 3.33 -37.87
CA PHE A 44 56.80 4.55 -37.15
C PHE A 44 57.96 4.34 -36.17
N LYS A 45 57.88 3.29 -35.33
CA LYS A 45 58.96 2.95 -34.39
C LYS A 45 60.29 2.71 -35.10
N ARG A 46 60.28 1.98 -36.22
CA ARG A 46 61.48 1.75 -37.04
C ARG A 46 62.07 3.07 -37.55
N GLU A 47 61.24 3.98 -38.06
CA GLU A 47 61.72 5.26 -38.58
C GLU A 47 62.29 6.14 -37.46
N THR A 48 61.65 6.15 -36.29
CA THR A 48 62.19 6.89 -35.13
C THR A 48 63.55 6.35 -34.69
N LEU A 49 63.73 5.02 -34.65
CA LEU A 49 65.01 4.42 -34.30
C LEU A 49 66.09 4.72 -35.35
N LYS A 50 65.72 4.71 -36.63
CA LYS A 50 66.63 5.07 -37.72
C LYS A 50 67.09 6.53 -37.61
N ASN A 51 66.19 7.45 -37.30
CA ASN A 51 66.53 8.86 -37.10
C ASN A 51 67.46 9.05 -35.90
N ILE A 52 67.17 8.40 -34.77
CA ILE A 52 68.05 8.42 -33.59
C ILE A 52 69.44 7.88 -33.94
N LEU A 53 69.53 6.78 -34.69
CA LEU A 53 70.81 6.21 -35.12
C LEU A 53 71.58 7.19 -36.01
N MET A 54 70.91 7.82 -36.97
CA MET A 54 71.52 8.84 -37.85
C MET A 54 72.06 10.03 -37.06
N GLU A 55 71.30 10.55 -36.10
CA GLU A 55 71.74 11.63 -35.21
C GLU A 55 72.97 11.22 -34.40
N LYS A 56 72.98 10.01 -33.83
CA LYS A 56 74.14 9.50 -33.08
C LYS A 56 75.37 9.33 -33.95
N LEU A 57 75.20 8.87 -35.19
CA LEU A 57 76.30 8.73 -36.14
C LEU A 57 76.87 10.09 -36.55
N GLN A 58 76.01 11.09 -36.76
CA GLN A 58 76.45 12.47 -37.01
C GLN A 58 77.28 13.03 -35.84
N ILE A 59 76.81 12.86 -34.61
CA ILE A 59 77.53 13.29 -33.39
C ILE A 59 78.91 12.61 -33.29
N LEU A 60 78.97 11.31 -33.58
CA LEU A 60 80.23 10.56 -33.56
C LEU A 60 81.21 11.09 -34.61
N ASN A 61 80.73 11.35 -35.83
CA ASN A 61 81.56 11.93 -36.89
C ASN A 61 82.07 13.33 -36.54
N THR A 62 81.23 14.19 -35.96
CA THR A 62 81.67 15.52 -35.52
C THR A 62 82.71 15.43 -34.42
N LEU A 63 82.51 14.54 -33.45
CA LEU A 63 83.47 14.31 -32.37
C LEU A 63 84.80 13.76 -32.90
N LYS A 64 84.75 12.85 -33.89
CA LYS A 64 85.94 12.33 -34.54
C LYS A 64 86.73 13.44 -35.25
N LEU A 65 86.05 14.30 -36.01
CA LEU A 65 86.68 15.44 -36.68
C LEU A 65 87.28 16.45 -35.69
N GLU A 66 86.60 16.70 -34.57
CA GLU A 66 87.10 17.54 -33.48
C GLU A 66 88.34 16.94 -32.83
N GLY A 67 88.34 15.62 -32.57
CA GLY A 67 89.50 14.89 -32.08
C GLY A 67 90.69 14.93 -33.04
N GLU A 68 90.46 14.75 -34.34
CA GLU A 68 91.49 14.89 -35.37
C GLU A 68 92.06 16.32 -35.44
N LYS A 69 91.22 17.35 -35.25
CA LYS A 69 91.65 18.74 -35.19
C LYS A 69 92.51 19.00 -33.95
N MET A 70 92.08 18.56 -32.77
CA MET A 70 92.88 18.66 -31.54
C MET A 70 94.22 17.95 -31.68
N LEU A 71 94.26 16.77 -32.29
CA LEU A 71 95.50 16.03 -32.53
C LEU A 71 96.45 16.82 -33.44
N LYS A 72 95.94 17.43 -34.51
CA LYS A 72 96.75 18.27 -35.41
C LYS A 72 97.26 19.54 -34.70
N ASP A 73 96.41 20.19 -33.92
CA ASP A 73 96.77 21.39 -33.17
C ASP A 73 97.82 21.10 -32.09
N THR A 74 97.70 19.96 -31.40
CA THR A 74 98.71 19.52 -30.42
C THR A 74 100.02 19.15 -31.10
N LEU A 75 100.00 18.44 -32.23
CA LEU A 75 101.19 18.14 -33.02
C LEU A 75 101.91 19.41 -33.50
N LEU A 76 101.17 20.42 -33.96
CA LEU A 76 101.70 21.73 -34.36
C LEU A 76 102.28 22.52 -33.18
N LYS A 77 101.70 22.39 -31.99
CA LYS A 77 102.24 23.01 -30.76
C LYS A 77 103.53 22.32 -30.33
N VAL A 78 103.57 20.99 -30.37
CA VAL A 78 104.79 20.21 -30.05
C VAL A 78 105.91 20.49 -31.07
N SER A 79 105.59 20.60 -32.37
CA SER A 79 106.60 20.92 -33.37
C SER A 79 107.16 22.33 -33.22
N LYS A 80 106.35 23.31 -32.77
CA LYS A 80 106.81 24.69 -32.49
C LYS A 80 107.71 24.76 -31.25
N VAL A 81 107.44 23.96 -30.22
CA VAL A 81 108.26 23.88 -29.00
C VAL A 81 109.61 23.20 -29.28
N SER A 82 109.66 22.22 -30.20
CA SER A 82 110.91 21.55 -30.60
C SER A 82 111.87 22.41 -31.43
N THR A 83 111.44 23.54 -32.00
CA THR A 83 112.27 24.39 -32.86
C THR A 83 112.82 25.64 -32.17
N SER A 84 112.47 25.85 -30.90
CA SER A 84 112.91 27.00 -30.10
C SER A 84 113.82 26.55 -28.95
N ASP A 85 114.88 25.81 -29.26
CA ASP A 85 115.96 25.54 -28.31
C ASP A 85 117.02 26.63 -28.44
N ASP A 86 116.80 27.75 -27.75
CA ASP A 86 117.85 28.66 -27.26
C ASP A 86 117.23 29.79 -26.40
N THR A 87 116.48 29.39 -25.37
CA THR A 87 116.07 30.30 -24.30
C THR A 87 116.63 29.80 -22.98
N THR A 88 117.60 30.54 -22.46
CA THR A 88 118.08 30.42 -21.08
C THR A 88 116.90 30.60 -20.13
N VAL A 89 116.37 29.49 -19.62
CA VAL A 89 115.27 29.48 -18.65
C VAL A 89 115.74 30.16 -17.36
N SER A 90 115.10 31.26 -16.99
CA SER A 90 115.39 31.97 -15.74
C SER A 90 114.79 31.21 -14.55
N GLY A 91 115.41 31.31 -13.36
CA GLY A 91 114.91 30.66 -12.14
C GLY A 91 113.48 31.06 -11.76
N ASP A 92 113.05 32.27 -12.15
CA ASP A 92 111.68 32.74 -11.94
C ASP A 92 110.66 32.06 -12.87
N ASP A 93 111.04 31.67 -14.08
CA ASP A 93 110.16 30.96 -15.01
C ASP A 93 109.86 29.54 -14.51
N VAL A 94 110.88 28.87 -13.96
CA VAL A 94 110.73 27.55 -13.32
C VAL A 94 109.81 27.64 -12.10
N LYS A 95 109.96 28.69 -11.28
CA LYS A 95 109.12 28.92 -10.10
C LYS A 95 107.66 29.17 -10.47
N ASN A 96 107.41 29.98 -11.49
CA ASN A 96 106.05 30.26 -11.97
C ASN A 96 105.40 29.01 -12.57
N TYR A 97 106.15 28.22 -13.36
CA TYR A 97 105.68 26.93 -13.88
C TYR A 97 105.33 25.93 -12.76
N LEU A 98 106.15 25.86 -11.70
CA LEU A 98 105.87 25.01 -10.56
C LEU A 98 104.60 25.44 -9.79
N LEU A 99 104.41 26.75 -9.60
CA LEU A 99 103.22 27.29 -8.95
C LEU A 99 101.95 27.05 -9.78
N GLU A 100 102.05 27.18 -11.11
CA GLU A 100 100.93 26.94 -12.01
C GLU A 100 100.58 25.45 -12.07
N THR A 101 101.56 24.55 -12.13
CA THR A 101 101.33 23.11 -12.06
C THR A 101 100.77 22.64 -10.71
N TRP A 102 101.15 23.28 -9.60
CA TRP A 102 100.54 23.02 -8.29
C TRP A 102 99.09 23.50 -8.23
N LYS A 103 98.78 24.70 -8.75
CA LYS A 103 97.40 25.19 -8.85
C LYS A 103 96.53 24.27 -9.72
N ILE A 104 97.07 23.77 -10.83
CA ILE A 104 96.36 22.82 -11.70
C ILE A 104 96.10 21.53 -10.93
N ARG A 105 97.09 20.99 -10.22
CA ARG A 105 96.91 19.80 -9.37
C ARG A 105 95.84 20.01 -8.30
N ASP A 106 95.87 21.14 -7.58
CA ASP A 106 94.89 21.45 -6.53
C ASP A 106 93.48 21.62 -7.11
N LEU A 107 93.36 22.19 -8.32
CA LEU A 107 92.09 22.29 -9.04
C LEU A 107 91.58 20.91 -9.48
N GLU A 108 92.44 20.07 -10.05
CA GLU A 108 92.10 18.70 -10.44
C GLU A 108 91.67 17.85 -9.24
N GLU A 109 92.38 17.95 -8.11
CA GLU A 109 92.04 17.24 -6.87
C GLU A 109 90.68 17.70 -6.32
N ASN A 110 90.38 19.01 -6.36
CA ASN A 110 89.08 19.53 -5.96
C ASN A 110 87.95 19.06 -6.87
N GLU A 111 88.16 19.02 -8.19
CA GLU A 111 87.15 18.50 -9.13
C GLU A 111 86.92 17.01 -8.93
N VAL A 112 87.98 16.22 -8.70
CA VAL A 112 87.86 14.79 -8.37
C VAL A 112 87.05 14.58 -7.09
N ASN A 113 87.30 15.39 -6.04
CA ASN A 113 86.55 15.31 -4.79
C ASN A 113 85.07 15.66 -4.98
N LYS A 114 84.74 16.70 -5.76
CA LYS A 114 83.34 17.05 -6.09
C LYS A 114 82.64 15.91 -6.83
N ILE A 115 83.28 15.36 -7.86
CA ILE A 115 82.72 14.22 -8.61
C ILE A 115 82.51 13.02 -7.68
N GLN A 116 83.45 12.75 -6.76
CA GLN A 116 83.31 11.67 -5.80
C GLN A 116 82.13 11.87 -4.85
N ASP A 117 81.86 13.10 -4.43
CA ASP A 117 80.71 13.41 -3.58
C ASP A 117 79.38 13.36 -4.37
N GLU A 118 79.35 13.79 -5.63
CA GLU A 118 78.21 13.59 -6.53
C GLU A 118 77.91 12.11 -6.77
N ILE A 119 78.95 11.28 -6.96
CA ILE A 119 78.81 9.82 -7.07
C ILE A 119 78.21 9.24 -5.80
N LYS A 120 78.67 9.65 -4.61
CA LYS A 120 78.08 9.18 -3.34
C LYS A 120 76.62 9.60 -3.20
N LEU A 121 76.29 10.84 -3.54
CA LEU A 121 74.94 11.37 -3.45
C LEU A 121 73.99 10.60 -4.40
N THR A 122 74.40 10.42 -5.66
CA THR A 122 73.61 9.66 -6.65
C THR A 122 73.47 8.18 -6.27
N GLN A 123 74.50 7.55 -5.70
CA GLN A 123 74.40 6.19 -5.17
C GLN A 123 73.39 6.07 -4.03
N ASN A 124 73.35 7.04 -3.13
CA ASN A 124 72.37 7.05 -2.04
C ASN A 124 70.94 7.25 -2.57
N LEU A 125 70.71 8.21 -3.46
CA LEU A 125 69.40 8.38 -4.11
C LEU A 125 68.97 7.12 -4.87
N THR A 126 69.91 6.45 -5.54
CA THR A 126 69.62 5.20 -6.27
C THR A 126 69.18 4.10 -5.31
N LYS A 127 69.82 3.98 -4.14
CA LYS A 127 69.40 3.01 -3.10
C LYS A 127 67.98 3.29 -2.63
N ASP A 128 67.62 4.55 -2.38
CA ASP A 128 66.29 4.94 -1.93
C ASP A 128 65.22 4.60 -2.98
N VAL A 129 65.47 4.94 -4.25
CA VAL A 129 64.56 4.61 -5.36
C VAL A 129 64.41 3.09 -5.52
N VAL A 130 65.48 2.32 -5.36
CA VAL A 130 65.41 0.85 -5.40
C VAL A 130 64.57 0.29 -4.24
N LEU A 131 64.67 0.87 -3.05
CA LEU A 131 63.82 0.48 -1.91
C LEU A 131 62.35 0.83 -2.17
N GLU A 132 62.07 1.98 -2.76
CA GLU A 132 60.72 2.37 -3.13
C GLU A 132 60.14 1.43 -4.18
N LEU A 133 60.91 1.10 -5.23
CA LEU A 133 60.52 0.13 -6.25
C LEU A 133 60.18 -1.23 -5.65
N LYS A 134 60.98 -1.71 -4.68
CA LYS A 134 60.68 -2.95 -3.96
C LYS A 134 59.36 -2.86 -3.19
N LYS A 135 59.06 -1.75 -2.53
CA LYS A 135 57.77 -1.54 -1.84
C LYS A 135 56.60 -1.57 -2.82
N TRP A 136 56.73 -0.89 -3.96
CA TRP A 136 55.72 -0.89 -5.01
C TRP A 136 55.50 -2.29 -5.62
N GLN A 137 56.57 -3.05 -5.78
CA GLN A 137 56.50 -4.43 -6.24
C GLN A 137 55.74 -5.31 -5.22
N THR A 138 56.05 -5.21 -3.93
CA THR A 138 55.31 -5.95 -2.88
C THR A 138 53.83 -5.57 -2.85
N TYR A 139 53.52 -4.28 -2.99
CA TYR A 139 52.14 -3.82 -3.10
C TYR A 139 51.42 -4.42 -4.31
N SER A 140 52.07 -4.41 -5.48
CA SER A 140 51.51 -4.95 -6.73
C SER A 140 51.29 -6.46 -6.65
N ASP A 141 52.24 -7.21 -6.08
CA ASP A 141 52.21 -8.67 -6.13
C ASP A 141 51.34 -9.29 -5.03
N VAL A 142 51.29 -8.67 -3.85
CA VAL A 142 50.59 -9.21 -2.68
C VAL A 142 49.32 -8.42 -2.39
N THR A 143 49.47 -7.14 -2.08
CA THR A 143 48.35 -6.31 -1.58
C THR A 143 47.27 -6.11 -2.62
N LYS A 144 47.66 -5.82 -3.88
CA LYS A 144 46.72 -5.62 -4.98
C LYS A 144 45.90 -6.87 -5.24
N LYS A 145 46.54 -8.04 -5.31
CA LYS A 145 45.84 -9.33 -5.52
C LYS A 145 44.88 -9.64 -4.37
N SER A 146 45.31 -9.41 -3.13
CA SER A 146 44.45 -9.60 -1.96
C SER A 146 43.25 -8.66 -1.98
N ASN A 147 43.43 -7.39 -2.37
CA ASN A 147 42.35 -6.42 -2.48
C ASN A 147 41.39 -6.78 -3.61
N GLU A 148 41.90 -7.22 -4.75
CA GLU A 148 41.09 -7.66 -5.89
C GLU A 148 40.22 -8.87 -5.53
N LEU A 149 40.78 -9.85 -4.83
CA LEU A 149 40.03 -10.99 -4.32
C LEU A 149 38.97 -10.58 -3.29
N ARG A 150 39.28 -9.62 -2.42
CA ARG A 150 38.30 -9.05 -1.47
C ARG A 150 37.18 -8.31 -2.20
N ILE A 151 37.50 -7.54 -3.24
CA ILE A 151 36.50 -6.84 -4.06
C ILE A 151 35.58 -7.85 -4.73
N GLN A 152 36.14 -8.90 -5.35
CA GLN A 152 35.34 -9.96 -5.96
C GLN A 152 34.42 -10.64 -4.95
N MET A 153 34.91 -10.96 -3.74
CA MET A 153 34.06 -11.51 -2.67
C MET A 153 32.91 -10.56 -2.32
N LEU A 154 33.18 -9.26 -2.16
CA LEU A 154 32.16 -8.27 -1.85
C LEU A 154 31.13 -8.11 -2.98
N GLU A 155 31.57 -8.18 -4.24
CA GLU A 155 30.67 -8.16 -5.40
C GLU A 155 29.78 -9.41 -5.44
N THR A 156 30.34 -10.59 -5.14
CA THR A 156 29.53 -11.82 -5.03
C THR A 156 28.56 -11.78 -3.86
N GLU A 157 28.95 -11.20 -2.73
CA GLU A 157 28.07 -11.04 -1.58
C GLU A 157 26.94 -10.06 -1.89
N TYR A 158 27.25 -8.93 -2.53
CA TYR A 158 26.27 -7.95 -2.97
C TYR A 158 25.23 -8.54 -3.93
N THR A 159 25.69 -9.30 -4.94
CA THR A 159 24.79 -9.96 -5.90
C THR A 159 23.92 -11.01 -5.24
N ASN A 160 24.47 -11.82 -4.33
CA ASN A 160 23.70 -12.78 -3.54
C ASN A 160 22.66 -12.08 -2.64
N MET A 161 23.03 -10.97 -2.00
CA MET A 161 22.12 -10.20 -1.16
C MET A 161 20.96 -9.62 -1.98
N LYS A 162 21.28 -9.06 -3.15
CA LYS A 162 20.28 -8.55 -4.10
C LYS A 162 19.30 -9.64 -4.53
N GLN A 163 19.79 -10.82 -4.91
CA GLN A 163 18.93 -11.94 -5.31
C GLN A 163 18.04 -12.43 -4.15
N ARG A 164 18.57 -12.46 -2.91
CA ARG A 164 17.76 -12.80 -1.72
C ARG A 164 16.66 -11.78 -1.48
N PHE A 165 16.94 -10.49 -1.64
CA PHE A 165 15.92 -9.46 -1.52
C PHE A 165 14.86 -9.59 -2.60
N GLU A 166 15.24 -9.79 -3.86
CA GLU A 166 14.29 -9.99 -4.96
C GLU A 166 13.41 -11.24 -4.72
N SER A 167 13.99 -12.33 -4.24
CA SER A 167 13.24 -13.54 -3.88
C SER A 167 12.28 -13.31 -2.71
N MET A 168 12.69 -12.54 -1.71
CA MET A 168 11.85 -12.21 -0.56
C MET A 168 10.68 -11.32 -0.98
N VAL A 169 10.94 -10.32 -1.82
CA VAL A 169 9.89 -9.47 -2.39
C VAL A 169 8.91 -10.32 -3.20
N GLY A 170 9.39 -11.23 -4.05
CA GLY A 170 8.54 -12.14 -4.80
C GLY A 170 7.67 -13.03 -3.91
N TYR A 171 8.24 -13.57 -2.82
CA TYR A 171 7.47 -14.35 -1.85
C TYR A 171 6.41 -13.51 -1.13
N LEU A 172 6.75 -12.29 -0.71
CA LEU A 172 5.82 -11.41 -0.01
C LEU A 172 4.65 -10.98 -0.90
N THR A 173 4.89 -10.68 -2.18
CA THR A 173 3.83 -10.31 -3.11
C THR A 173 2.92 -11.50 -3.43
N GLU A 174 3.48 -12.71 -3.56
CA GLU A 174 2.69 -13.93 -3.74
C GLU A 174 1.81 -14.22 -2.51
N GLU A 175 2.36 -14.08 -1.31
CA GLU A 175 1.62 -14.27 -0.06
C GLU A 175 0.54 -13.19 0.14
N GLU A 176 0.82 -11.93 -0.22
CA GLU A 176 -0.17 -10.86 -0.20
C GLU A 176 -1.33 -11.15 -1.15
N ASN A 177 -1.03 -11.58 -2.39
CA ASN A 177 -2.06 -11.97 -3.36
C ASN A 177 -2.88 -13.17 -2.86
N ARG A 178 -2.23 -14.17 -2.26
CA ARG A 178 -2.91 -15.33 -1.67
C ARG A 178 -3.83 -14.93 -0.52
N SER A 179 -3.36 -14.03 0.35
CA SER A 179 -4.15 -13.48 1.45
C SER A 179 -5.34 -12.67 0.92
N TYR A 180 -5.13 -11.83 -0.10
CA TYR A 180 -6.19 -11.05 -0.73
C TYR A 180 -7.28 -11.95 -1.32
N LEU A 181 -6.89 -12.98 -2.08
CA LEU A 181 -7.83 -13.96 -2.65
C LEU A 181 -8.58 -14.72 -1.57
N ASN A 182 -7.91 -15.12 -0.48
CA ASN A 182 -8.56 -15.79 0.65
C ASN A 182 -9.57 -14.86 1.34
N VAL A 183 -9.24 -13.59 1.55
CA VAL A 183 -10.18 -12.61 2.12
C VAL A 183 -11.36 -12.40 1.19
N GLN A 184 -11.12 -12.24 -0.12
CA GLN A 184 -12.18 -12.05 -1.11
C GLN A 184 -13.14 -13.24 -1.16
N THR A 185 -12.62 -14.46 -1.24
CA THR A 185 -13.43 -15.68 -1.24
C THR A 185 -14.21 -15.86 0.07
N ASN A 186 -13.62 -15.55 1.22
CA ASN A 186 -14.34 -15.57 2.50
C ASN A 186 -15.46 -14.53 2.56
N ILE A 187 -15.25 -13.33 2.00
CA ILE A 187 -16.29 -12.30 1.91
C ILE A 187 -17.42 -12.77 0.99
N GLU A 188 -17.11 -13.37 -0.16
CA GLU A 188 -18.09 -13.91 -1.09
C GLU A 188 -18.92 -15.03 -0.44
N CYS A 189 -18.27 -16.02 0.19
CA CYS A 189 -18.97 -17.08 0.91
C CYS A 189 -19.83 -16.54 2.07
N SER A 190 -19.32 -15.56 2.83
CA SER A 190 -20.08 -14.93 3.92
C SER A 190 -21.29 -14.16 3.39
N SER A 191 -21.11 -13.43 2.28
CA SER A 191 -22.20 -12.71 1.60
C SER A 191 -23.28 -13.66 1.09
N GLU A 192 -22.89 -14.78 0.49
CA GLU A 192 -23.81 -15.84 0.07
C GLU A 192 -24.54 -16.46 1.25
N HIS A 193 -23.84 -16.75 2.35
CA HIS A 193 -24.44 -17.29 3.56
C HIS A 193 -25.47 -16.33 4.16
N ILE A 194 -25.14 -15.03 4.25
CA ILE A 194 -26.07 -14.00 4.72
C ILE A 194 -27.30 -13.92 3.80
N ARG A 195 -27.09 -13.95 2.47
CA ARG A 195 -28.20 -13.91 1.50
C ARG A 195 -29.12 -15.12 1.65
N ASN A 196 -28.55 -16.31 1.74
CA ASN A 196 -29.32 -17.55 1.90
C ASN A 196 -30.07 -17.55 3.24
N SER A 197 -29.42 -17.16 4.34
CA SER A 197 -30.08 -17.03 5.64
C SER A 197 -31.22 -16.01 5.62
N ALA A 198 -31.05 -14.87 4.94
CA ALA A 198 -32.11 -13.88 4.78
C ALA A 198 -33.30 -14.43 3.96
N ILE A 199 -33.03 -15.20 2.90
CA ILE A 199 -34.06 -15.88 2.10
C ILE A 199 -34.80 -16.92 2.93
N GLU A 200 -34.09 -17.78 3.66
CA GLU A 200 -34.70 -18.80 4.53
C GLU A 200 -35.59 -18.16 5.60
N ASN A 201 -35.11 -17.10 6.26
CA ASN A 201 -35.91 -16.34 7.23
C ASN A 201 -37.16 -15.70 6.58
N ALA A 202 -37.04 -15.17 5.36
CA ALA A 202 -38.17 -14.62 4.62
C ALA A 202 -39.20 -15.70 4.25
N ILE A 203 -38.74 -16.88 3.82
CA ILE A 203 -39.59 -18.03 3.53
C ILE A 203 -40.30 -18.50 4.81
N ASP A 204 -39.60 -18.60 5.93
CA ASP A 204 -40.18 -19.02 7.21
C ASP A 204 -41.24 -18.05 7.72
N THR A 205 -40.99 -16.75 7.60
CA THR A 205 -41.98 -15.73 7.98
C THR A 205 -43.21 -15.77 7.07
N LEU A 206 -43.02 -15.95 5.76
CA LEU A 206 -44.12 -16.10 4.81
C LEU A 206 -44.93 -17.38 5.09
N ASN A 207 -44.27 -18.51 5.35
CA ASN A 207 -44.92 -19.77 5.68
C ASN A 207 -45.74 -19.69 6.97
N LYS A 208 -45.22 -19.01 8.00
CA LYS A 208 -45.96 -18.74 9.25
C LYS A 208 -47.20 -17.89 8.99
N LEU A 209 -47.05 -16.80 8.23
CA LEU A 209 -48.14 -15.89 7.90
C LEU A 209 -49.21 -16.58 7.05
N PHE A 210 -48.79 -17.37 6.05
CA PHE A 210 -49.69 -18.17 5.22
C PHE A 210 -50.45 -19.21 6.06
N SER A 211 -49.76 -19.92 6.95
CA SER A 211 -50.40 -20.89 7.86
C SER A 211 -51.42 -20.23 8.77
N GLN A 212 -51.10 -19.03 9.29
CA GLN A 212 -52.03 -18.24 10.09
C GLN A 212 -53.25 -17.79 9.27
N GLN A 213 -53.05 -17.29 8.05
CA GLN A 213 -54.14 -16.91 7.15
C GLN A 213 -55.03 -18.10 6.79
N MET A 214 -54.44 -19.27 6.54
CA MET A 214 -55.20 -20.49 6.25
C MET A 214 -56.06 -20.90 7.46
N LEU A 215 -55.50 -20.81 8.68
CA LEU A 215 -56.26 -21.07 9.91
C LEU A 215 -57.40 -20.06 10.09
N GLN A 216 -57.13 -18.77 9.91
CA GLN A 216 -58.16 -17.72 9.95
C GLN A 216 -59.27 -17.97 8.93
N ASN A 217 -58.93 -18.36 7.70
CA ASN A 217 -59.92 -18.72 6.69
C ASN A 217 -60.79 -19.91 7.11
N LYS A 218 -60.20 -20.94 7.74
CA LYS A 218 -60.97 -22.07 8.28
C LYS A 218 -61.95 -21.61 9.36
N TRP A 219 -61.51 -20.76 10.28
CA TRP A 219 -62.39 -20.18 11.31
C TRP A 219 -63.51 -19.36 10.71
N LEU A 220 -63.22 -18.50 9.73
CA LEU A 220 -64.25 -17.69 9.04
C LEU A 220 -65.27 -18.56 8.30
N LYS A 221 -64.87 -19.69 7.74
CA LYS A 221 -65.81 -20.65 7.13
C LYS A 221 -66.76 -21.25 8.16
N ILE A 222 -66.22 -21.71 9.30
CA ILE A 222 -67.04 -22.25 10.41
C ILE A 222 -67.98 -21.18 10.95
N GLU A 223 -67.48 -19.96 11.15
CA GLU A 223 -68.30 -18.84 11.63
C GLU A 223 -69.41 -18.49 10.63
N LYS A 224 -69.10 -18.51 9.32
CA LYS A 224 -70.11 -18.32 8.28
C LYS A 224 -71.17 -19.41 8.31
N GLU A 225 -70.78 -20.68 8.36
CA GLU A 225 -71.72 -21.81 8.45
C GLU A 225 -72.62 -21.68 9.68
N SER A 226 -72.06 -21.34 10.84
CA SER A 226 -72.85 -21.10 12.06
C SER A 226 -73.80 -19.91 11.94
N LEU A 227 -73.41 -18.83 11.26
CA LEU A 227 -74.26 -17.66 11.02
C LEU A 227 -75.38 -17.98 10.03
N ASP A 228 -75.08 -18.75 8.98
CA ASP A 228 -76.07 -19.20 8.00
C ASP A 228 -77.14 -20.08 8.69
N GLU A 229 -76.74 -21.00 9.59
CA GLU A 229 -77.68 -21.77 10.42
C GLU A 229 -78.53 -20.91 11.38
N GLN A 230 -77.93 -19.86 11.97
CA GLN A 230 -78.67 -18.93 12.83
C GLN A 230 -79.67 -18.11 12.01
N MET A 231 -79.28 -17.68 10.82
CA MET A 231 -80.14 -16.96 9.89
C MET A 231 -81.32 -17.83 9.45
N GLU A 232 -81.07 -19.11 9.13
CA GLU A 232 -82.14 -20.06 8.80
C GLU A 232 -83.10 -20.27 9.98
N ARG A 233 -82.59 -20.42 11.21
CA ARG A 233 -83.43 -20.49 12.42
C ARG A 233 -84.32 -19.26 12.61
N ILE A 234 -83.75 -18.06 12.49
CA ILE A 234 -84.51 -16.81 12.60
C ILE A 234 -85.55 -16.71 11.49
N MET A 235 -85.19 -17.08 10.25
CA MET A 235 -86.12 -17.06 9.12
C MET A 235 -87.29 -18.03 9.33
N ASN A 236 -87.04 -19.22 9.87
CA ASN A 236 -88.08 -20.19 10.23
C ASN A 236 -88.98 -19.66 11.35
N GLU A 237 -88.41 -19.02 12.37
CA GLU A 237 -89.19 -18.43 13.47
C GLU A 237 -90.07 -17.28 13.00
N VAL A 238 -89.54 -16.39 12.15
CA VAL A 238 -90.33 -15.33 11.52
C VAL A 238 -91.46 -15.95 10.68
N GLY A 239 -91.19 -17.02 9.94
CA GLY A 239 -92.23 -17.75 9.20
C GLY A 239 -93.29 -18.39 10.10
N ASN A 240 -92.90 -18.91 11.26
CA ASN A 240 -93.83 -19.43 12.28
C ASN A 240 -94.72 -18.32 12.83
N LEU A 241 -94.12 -17.22 13.27
CA LEU A 241 -94.84 -16.05 13.78
C LEU A 241 -95.77 -15.45 12.73
N GLN A 242 -95.37 -15.42 11.46
CA GLN A 242 -96.25 -14.99 10.37
C GLN A 242 -97.45 -15.92 10.22
N ARG A 243 -97.25 -17.25 10.30
CA ARG A 243 -98.37 -18.22 10.25
C ARG A 243 -99.28 -18.09 11.45
N GLU A 244 -98.74 -17.95 12.66
CA GLU A 244 -99.52 -17.71 13.88
C GLU A 244 -100.30 -16.41 13.80
N ASN A 245 -99.70 -15.35 13.27
CA ASN A 245 -100.38 -14.07 13.08
C ASN A 245 -101.52 -14.17 12.05
N ILE A 246 -101.32 -14.89 10.94
CA ILE A 246 -102.40 -15.15 9.97
C ILE A 246 -103.52 -15.97 10.62
N ALA A 247 -103.19 -17.01 11.39
CA ALA A 247 -104.19 -17.81 12.10
C ALA A 247 -104.95 -16.98 13.14
N ALA A 248 -104.26 -16.10 13.88
CA ALA A 248 -104.90 -15.18 14.81
C ALA A 248 -105.79 -14.16 14.07
N GLU A 249 -105.38 -13.68 12.89
CA GLU A 249 -106.21 -12.82 12.04
C GLU A 249 -107.46 -13.57 11.53
N GLU A 250 -107.33 -14.84 11.13
CA GLU A 250 -108.45 -15.72 10.79
C GLU A 250 -109.39 -15.95 11.98
N ASP A 251 -108.85 -16.20 13.18
CA ASP A 251 -109.63 -16.36 14.41
C ASP A 251 -110.37 -15.07 14.79
N ILE A 252 -109.72 -13.91 14.68
CA ILE A 252 -110.38 -12.61 14.86
C ILE A 252 -111.48 -12.42 13.81
N PHE A 253 -111.21 -12.78 12.56
CA PHE A 253 -112.21 -12.73 11.49
C PHE A 253 -113.41 -13.64 11.81
N HIS A 254 -113.17 -14.86 12.29
CA HIS A 254 -114.20 -15.81 12.70
C HIS A 254 -115.01 -15.33 13.92
N VAL A 255 -114.36 -14.77 14.95
CA VAL A 255 -115.05 -14.18 16.10
C VAL A 255 -115.91 -12.99 15.66
N ASN A 256 -115.37 -12.10 14.82
CA ASN A 256 -116.12 -10.97 14.29
C ASN A 256 -117.30 -11.43 13.41
N PHE A 257 -117.12 -12.50 12.63
CA PHE A 257 -118.18 -13.13 11.84
C PHE A 257 -119.26 -13.76 12.72
N THR A 258 -118.90 -14.39 13.84
CA THR A 258 -119.87 -14.90 14.82
C THR A 258 -120.64 -13.80 15.53
N HIS A 259 -120.02 -12.66 15.85
CA HIS A 259 -120.74 -11.49 16.34
C HIS A 259 -121.68 -10.89 15.29
N MET A 260 -121.32 -10.95 14.00
CA MET A 260 -122.17 -10.53 12.89
C MET A 260 -123.36 -11.48 12.65
N LEU A 261 -123.25 -12.74 13.10
CA LEU A 261 -124.28 -13.78 12.99
C LEU A 261 -125.21 -13.90 14.21
N ILE A 262 -125.00 -13.12 15.27
CA ILE A 262 -126.00 -13.00 16.34
C ILE A 262 -127.21 -12.26 15.76
N PRO A 263 -128.41 -12.89 15.70
CA PRO A 263 -129.60 -12.16 15.31
C PRO A 263 -129.88 -11.09 16.36
N LEU A 264 -130.03 -9.84 15.93
CA LEU A 264 -130.67 -8.76 16.69
C LEU A 264 -132.14 -9.14 16.94
N SER A 265 -132.40 -10.15 17.77
CA SER A 265 -133.71 -10.44 18.33
C SER A 265 -133.84 -9.63 19.62
N PHE A 266 -134.28 -8.40 19.44
CA PHE A 266 -134.98 -7.64 20.46
C PHE A 266 -136.10 -8.50 21.06
N CYS A 267 -136.19 -8.55 22.39
CA CYS A 267 -137.46 -8.72 23.07
C CYS A 267 -137.64 -7.58 24.06
N ASP A 268 -138.63 -6.76 23.73
CA ASP A 268 -139.27 -5.76 24.56
C ASP A 268 -139.54 -6.29 25.97
N ILE A 269 -138.97 -5.64 26.98
CA ILE A 269 -139.55 -5.63 28.32
C ILE A 269 -140.02 -4.20 28.55
N GLN A 270 -141.34 -4.11 28.62
CA GLN A 270 -142.14 -2.90 28.75
C GLN A 270 -141.74 -2.12 30.00
N VAL A 271 -141.60 -0.82 29.80
CA VAL A 271 -141.57 0.20 30.85
C VAL A 271 -142.96 0.23 31.48
N THR A 272 -143.03 -0.02 32.79
CA THR A 272 -144.20 0.30 33.61
C THR A 272 -143.84 1.45 34.53
N ASP A 273 -144.63 2.51 34.45
CA ASP A 273 -144.50 3.76 35.21
C ASP A 273 -144.83 3.56 36.69
N ALA A 274 -143.88 3.05 37.46
CA ALA A 274 -143.72 3.25 38.89
C ALA A 274 -142.40 2.58 39.32
N ASP A 275 -141.30 3.33 39.25
CA ASP A 275 -140.35 3.50 40.37
C ASP A 275 -139.02 4.12 39.89
N ASP A 276 -138.79 5.32 40.41
CA ASP A 276 -137.56 6.12 40.58
C ASP A 276 -136.33 5.83 39.70
N LEU A 277 -136.17 6.71 38.71
CA LEU A 277 -135.03 6.86 37.80
C LEU A 277 -133.80 7.52 38.46
N HIS A 278 -133.32 7.01 39.61
CA HIS A 278 -132.09 7.55 40.24
C HIS A 278 -131.09 6.52 40.79
N LYS A 279 -131.17 5.25 40.36
CA LYS A 279 -130.08 4.27 40.56
C LYS A 279 -129.75 3.56 39.25
N SER A 280 -128.87 4.18 38.48
CA SER A 280 -128.17 3.58 37.35
C SER A 280 -127.23 2.47 37.85
N THR A 281 -127.57 1.21 37.64
CA THR A 281 -126.68 0.08 37.92
C THR A 281 -126.85 -1.04 36.88
N ILE A 282 -126.89 -0.68 35.59
CA ILE A 282 -126.99 -1.64 34.48
C ILE A 282 -126.01 -1.27 33.33
N LEU A 283 -124.86 -0.67 33.65
CA LEU A 283 -123.73 -0.55 32.71
C LEU A 283 -122.40 -0.64 33.46
N ASP A 284 -122.23 -1.68 34.28
CA ASP A 284 -120.92 -2.09 34.78
C ASP A 284 -120.32 -3.14 33.84
N LEU A 285 -119.88 -2.68 32.65
CA LEU A 285 -118.88 -3.41 31.88
C LEU A 285 -117.52 -3.16 32.54
N LYS A 286 -117.16 -4.04 33.49
CA LYS A 286 -115.78 -4.21 33.91
C LYS A 286 -114.95 -4.63 32.69
N LEU A 287 -114.30 -3.66 32.07
CA LEU A 287 -113.17 -3.89 31.19
C LEU A 287 -111.99 -4.30 32.07
N ASP A 288 -111.73 -5.60 32.15
CA ASP A 288 -110.51 -6.12 32.77
C ASP A 288 -109.30 -5.57 32.01
N GLN A 289 -108.46 -4.88 32.77
CA GLN A 289 -107.29 -4.14 32.31
C GLN A 289 -106.06 -5.06 32.12
N ASP A 290 -106.29 -6.33 31.77
CA ASP A 290 -105.26 -7.36 31.61
C ASP A 290 -105.15 -7.90 30.15
N VAL A 291 -105.84 -7.27 29.19
CA VAL A 291 -105.82 -7.72 27.76
C VAL A 291 -104.72 -7.01 26.93
N PHE A 292 -104.04 -6.01 27.47
CA PHE A 292 -102.86 -5.40 26.83
C PHE A 292 -101.58 -5.77 27.58
N GLY A 293 -101.12 -7.00 27.38
CA GLY A 293 -99.78 -7.45 27.75
C GLY A 293 -98.72 -6.73 26.92
N ILE A 294 -98.43 -5.46 27.25
CA ILE A 294 -97.23 -4.77 26.81
C ILE A 294 -96.17 -5.04 27.88
N GLU A 295 -95.58 -6.24 27.84
CA GLU A 295 -94.30 -6.47 28.49
C GLU A 295 -93.24 -5.63 27.79
N SER A 296 -92.90 -4.51 28.41
CA SER A 296 -91.75 -3.70 28.03
C SER A 296 -90.46 -4.46 28.35
N HIS A 297 -90.03 -5.33 27.42
CA HIS A 297 -88.70 -5.92 27.47
C HIS A 297 -87.64 -4.84 27.26
N THR A 298 -87.23 -4.23 28.37
CA THR A 298 -85.98 -3.50 28.49
C THR A 298 -84.81 -4.51 28.55
N ALA A 299 -84.48 -5.10 27.40
CA ALA A 299 -83.29 -5.95 27.22
C ALA A 299 -82.40 -5.38 26.11
N LEU A 300 -81.93 -4.14 26.30
CA LEU A 300 -80.95 -3.49 25.42
C LEU A 300 -79.84 -2.86 26.26
N LYS A 301 -79.23 -3.67 27.12
CA LYS A 301 -77.92 -3.41 27.73
C LYS A 301 -77.26 -4.76 27.93
N ASN A 302 -76.40 -5.17 26.99
CA ASN A 302 -75.24 -6.06 27.16
C ASN A 302 -74.69 -6.61 25.82
N PHE A 303 -74.51 -5.78 24.78
CA PHE A 303 -73.83 -6.25 23.56
C PHE A 303 -72.85 -5.25 22.89
N GLU A 304 -72.34 -4.24 23.60
CA GLU A 304 -71.38 -3.30 22.98
C GLU A 304 -69.93 -3.33 23.49
N ASN A 305 -69.56 -4.13 24.49
CA ASN A 305 -68.21 -4.06 25.08
C ASN A 305 -67.23 -5.22 24.78
N LYS A 306 -67.43 -6.01 23.71
CA LYS A 306 -66.43 -7.03 23.31
C LYS A 306 -65.85 -6.91 21.89
N LYS A 307 -66.36 -6.02 21.02
CA LYS A 307 -65.82 -5.85 19.65
C LYS A 307 -64.76 -4.75 19.49
N TYR A 308 -64.52 -3.91 20.50
CA TYR A 308 -63.60 -2.76 20.39
C TYR A 308 -62.16 -2.99 20.85
N GLN A 309 -61.83 -4.09 21.55
CA GLN A 309 -60.45 -4.38 21.93
C GLN A 309 -59.62 -5.06 20.82
N ASN A 310 -60.26 -5.80 19.91
CA ASN A 310 -59.54 -6.50 18.84
C ASN A 310 -59.11 -5.61 17.67
N ARG A 311 -59.80 -4.48 17.40
CA ARG A 311 -59.40 -3.55 16.33
C ARG A 311 -58.19 -2.68 16.69
N ARG A 312 -58.00 -2.33 17.96
CA ARG A 312 -56.82 -1.55 18.40
C ARG A 312 -55.55 -2.39 18.37
N HIS A 313 -55.63 -3.69 18.67
CA HIS A 313 -54.50 -4.61 18.60
C HIS A 313 -54.07 -4.94 17.16
N LEU A 314 -54.99 -5.00 16.19
CA LEU A 314 -54.63 -5.26 14.79
C LEU A 314 -53.91 -4.06 14.15
N ASN A 315 -54.34 -2.83 14.46
CA ASN A 315 -53.71 -1.61 13.93
C ASN A 315 -52.30 -1.39 14.51
N THR A 316 -52.05 -1.72 15.78
CA THR A 316 -50.70 -1.63 16.37
C THR A 316 -49.74 -2.70 15.83
N ILE A 317 -50.24 -3.87 15.45
CA ILE A 317 -49.43 -4.94 14.83
C ILE A 317 -49.09 -4.59 13.38
N ASN A 318 -50.04 -4.03 12.63
CA ASN A 318 -49.82 -3.58 11.25
C ASN A 318 -48.89 -2.36 11.17
N GLU A 319 -48.96 -1.41 12.10
CA GLU A 319 -47.99 -0.30 12.18
C GLU A 319 -46.59 -0.78 12.59
N ARG A 320 -46.48 -1.80 13.46
CA ARG A 320 -45.18 -2.43 13.80
C ARG A 320 -44.59 -3.22 12.64
N LEU A 321 -45.41 -3.90 11.85
CA LEU A 321 -44.98 -4.62 10.64
C LEU A 321 -44.55 -3.66 9.52
N LEU A 322 -45.29 -2.56 9.30
CA LEU A 322 -44.90 -1.52 8.34
C LEU A 322 -43.61 -0.81 8.75
N ASN A 323 -43.40 -0.52 10.03
CA ASN A 323 -42.13 0.01 10.52
C ASN A 323 -40.97 -1.00 10.44
N PHE A 324 -41.25 -2.31 10.41
CA PHE A 324 -40.24 -3.36 10.23
C PHE A 324 -39.83 -3.52 8.77
N ILE A 325 -40.74 -3.24 7.83
CA ILE A 325 -40.49 -3.34 6.38
C ILE A 325 -39.83 -2.05 5.85
N CYS A 326 -40.11 -0.88 6.44
CA CYS A 326 -39.63 0.40 5.93
C CYS A 326 -38.28 0.90 6.50
N ASN A 327 -37.66 0.25 7.50
CA ASN A 327 -36.35 0.67 8.03
C ASN A 327 -35.50 -0.51 8.56
N PRO A 328 -34.66 -1.15 7.72
CA PRO A 328 -33.74 -2.20 8.17
C PRO A 328 -32.48 -1.66 8.88
N ASP A 329 -32.15 -0.37 8.78
CA ASP A 329 -30.80 0.14 9.10
C ASP A 329 -30.56 0.62 10.55
N LEU A 330 -31.56 0.61 11.43
CA LEU A 330 -31.43 1.22 12.78
C LEU A 330 -31.29 0.25 13.95
N LYS A 331 -31.29 -1.08 13.73
CA LYS A 331 -31.22 -2.08 14.83
C LYS A 331 -29.94 -2.91 14.90
N ILE A 332 -29.02 -2.78 13.95
CA ILE A 332 -27.74 -3.50 14.01
C ILE A 332 -26.79 -2.86 15.03
N LEU A 333 -26.98 -1.58 15.38
CA LEU A 333 -26.08 -0.86 16.28
C LEU A 333 -26.39 -0.99 17.78
N HIS A 334 -27.57 -1.46 18.18
CA HIS A 334 -27.98 -1.43 19.59
C HIS A 334 -28.00 -2.81 20.29
N ARG A 335 -27.62 -3.89 19.59
CA ARG A 335 -27.72 -5.28 20.11
C ARG A 335 -26.38 -5.92 20.47
N LEU A 336 -25.29 -5.17 20.46
CA LEU A 336 -23.95 -5.62 20.89
C LEU A 336 -23.45 -4.90 22.17
N SER A 337 -24.32 -4.16 22.86
CA SER A 337 -23.95 -3.26 23.96
C SER A 337 -24.51 -3.66 25.33
N GLU A 338 -25.09 -4.84 25.48
CA GLU A 338 -25.62 -5.29 26.77
C GLU A 338 -25.17 -6.72 27.01
N ASP A 339 -23.96 -6.86 27.57
CA ASP A 339 -23.63 -7.89 28.54
C ASP A 339 -22.64 -7.29 29.56
N GLU A 340 -22.87 -7.65 30.81
CA GLU A 340 -22.48 -6.97 32.04
C GLU A 340 -20.97 -6.96 32.32
N THR A 341 -20.41 -5.78 32.61
CA THR A 341 -19.39 -5.66 33.68
C THR A 341 -19.59 -4.35 34.44
N SER A 342 -19.97 -4.51 35.70
CA SER A 342 -20.08 -3.47 36.72
C SER A 342 -18.77 -2.73 36.96
N ASN A 343 -18.87 -1.40 36.99
CA ASN A 343 -18.09 -0.44 37.77
C ASN A 343 -16.83 -0.94 38.50
N GLN A 344 -15.66 -0.49 38.04
CA GLN A 344 -14.57 -0.04 38.90
C GLN A 344 -13.69 0.96 38.15
N THR A 345 -13.84 2.23 38.50
CA THR A 345 -12.83 3.26 38.32
C THR A 345 -11.63 2.93 39.21
N ALA A 346 -10.54 2.47 38.64
CA ALA A 346 -9.21 2.52 39.24
C ALA A 346 -8.13 2.48 38.15
N GLU A 347 -7.31 3.53 38.13
CA GLU A 347 -5.87 3.47 37.93
C GLU A 347 -5.35 2.88 36.60
N SER A 348 -5.07 3.80 35.68
CA SER A 348 -3.76 4.02 35.06
C SER A 348 -2.69 2.94 35.28
N GLU A 349 -2.75 1.77 34.63
CA GLU A 349 -1.55 0.96 34.40
C GLU A 349 -1.73 -0.09 33.29
N SER A 350 -0.78 -0.10 32.36
CA SER A 350 -0.44 -1.20 31.44
C SER A 350 -1.28 -1.46 30.17
N LEU A 351 -1.38 -0.46 29.29
CA LEU A 351 -1.71 -0.65 27.85
C LEU A 351 -0.64 -1.43 27.03
N ILE A 352 0.37 -1.99 27.70
CA ILE A 352 1.44 -2.81 27.09
C ILE A 352 0.99 -4.28 26.92
N ALA A 353 -0.07 -4.71 27.61
CA ALA A 353 -0.49 -6.12 27.65
C ALA A 353 -1.39 -6.58 26.48
N PHE A 354 -1.86 -5.68 25.61
CA PHE A 354 -2.72 -6.08 24.49
C PHE A 354 -1.92 -6.56 23.28
N GLY A 355 -2.12 -7.82 22.93
CA GLY A 355 -1.59 -8.44 21.71
C GLY A 355 -2.16 -7.81 20.41
N PRO A 356 -1.65 -8.22 19.23
CA PRO A 356 -1.94 -7.59 17.93
C PRO A 356 -3.43 -7.49 17.59
N LEU A 357 -4.25 -8.43 18.08
CA LEU A 357 -5.70 -8.42 17.89
C LEU A 357 -6.40 -7.34 18.72
N GLY A 358 -5.97 -7.12 19.97
CA GLY A 358 -6.56 -6.09 20.84
C GLY A 358 -6.34 -4.68 20.31
N LYS A 359 -5.17 -4.43 19.70
CA LYS A 359 -4.86 -3.14 19.06
C LYS A 359 -5.72 -2.86 17.81
N LYS A 360 -6.14 -3.91 17.08
CA LYS A 360 -7.06 -3.78 15.92
C LYS A 360 -8.49 -3.44 16.34
N VAL A 361 -8.95 -3.94 17.49
CA VAL A 361 -10.31 -3.66 18.01
C VAL A 361 -10.43 -2.18 18.41
N CYS A 362 -9.40 -1.60 19.05
CA CYS A 362 -9.40 -0.17 19.38
C CYS A 362 -9.44 0.74 18.14
N PHE A 363 -8.83 0.32 17.03
CA PHE A 363 -8.82 1.08 15.78
C PHE A 363 -10.19 1.07 15.07
N LEU A 364 -10.93 -0.03 15.16
CA LEU A 364 -12.28 -0.15 14.58
C LEU A 364 -13.35 0.58 15.39
N GLN A 365 -13.06 0.95 16.65
CA GLN A 365 -14.01 1.61 17.56
C GLN A 365 -13.93 3.15 17.52
N GLY A 366 -13.15 3.72 16.59
CA GLY A 366 -13.16 5.17 16.28
C GLY A 366 -12.51 6.08 17.34
N LEU A 367 -11.77 5.53 18.31
CA LEU A 367 -11.01 6.35 19.26
C LEU A 367 -9.78 6.92 18.54
N SER A 368 -9.73 8.25 18.42
CA SER A 368 -8.59 8.97 17.86
C SER A 368 -7.36 8.79 18.74
N SER A 369 -6.51 7.84 18.39
CA SER A 369 -5.16 7.77 18.92
C SER A 369 -4.30 8.78 18.18
N LYS A 370 -3.89 9.86 18.86
CA LYS A 370 -2.67 10.60 18.49
C LYS A 370 -1.53 9.59 18.46
N ILE A 371 -1.11 9.22 17.26
CA ILE A 371 0.06 8.38 17.05
C ILE A 371 1.26 9.27 17.35
N ASP A 372 1.79 9.16 18.57
CA ASP A 372 3.19 9.47 18.78
C ASP A 372 3.99 8.52 17.89
N GLN A 373 4.74 9.13 16.97
CA GLN A 373 5.72 8.45 16.13
C GLN A 373 6.82 7.89 17.04
N GLN A 374 6.60 6.68 17.55
CA GLN A 374 7.70 5.79 17.94
C GLN A 374 7.67 4.59 17.02
N SER A 375 8.27 4.80 15.85
CA SER A 375 8.76 3.76 14.98
C SER A 375 9.77 2.91 15.76
N ASN A 376 9.34 1.71 16.16
CA ASN A 376 10.24 0.59 16.39
C ASN A 376 10.87 0.18 15.06
N SER A 377 11.85 0.97 14.62
CA SER A 377 12.79 0.60 13.57
C SER A 377 14.13 0.37 14.25
N CYS A 378 14.42 -0.90 14.53
CA CYS A 378 15.77 -1.36 14.78
C CYS A 378 16.56 -1.16 13.46
N SER A 379 17.14 0.02 13.30
CA SER A 379 17.92 0.41 12.12
C SER A 379 19.38 0.57 12.54
N ALA A 380 20.27 0.10 11.67
CA ALA A 380 21.71 0.30 11.74
C ALA A 380 22.12 1.78 11.95
N GLU A 381 21.20 2.73 11.75
CA GLU A 381 21.34 4.15 12.13
C GLU A 381 21.62 4.40 13.61
N LEU A 382 20.95 3.72 14.55
CA LEU A 382 21.21 3.93 15.98
C LEU A 382 22.59 3.38 16.41
N GLN A 383 23.03 2.29 15.78
CA GLN A 383 24.38 1.76 15.96
C GLN A 383 25.45 2.65 15.29
N ALA A 384 25.11 3.32 14.18
CA ALA A 384 26.00 4.29 13.54
C ALA A 384 26.11 5.59 14.34
N GLN A 385 25.01 6.07 14.94
CA GLN A 385 25.01 7.24 15.82
C GLN A 385 25.80 7.01 17.12
N LEU A 386 25.70 5.82 17.72
CA LEU A 386 26.49 5.47 18.91
C LEU A 386 28.01 5.32 18.62
N LYS A 387 28.38 5.02 17.37
CA LYS A 387 29.79 4.97 16.92
C LYS A 387 30.32 6.31 16.40
N PHE A 388 29.45 7.30 16.22
CA PHE A 388 29.83 8.62 15.73
C PHE A 388 30.25 9.51 16.90
N ASN A 389 31.52 9.41 17.30
CA ASN A 389 32.08 10.21 18.38
C ASN A 389 33.16 11.16 17.83
N PRO A 390 32.80 12.39 17.43
CA PRO A 390 33.72 13.34 16.80
C PRO A 390 34.78 13.93 17.75
N GLU A 391 34.75 13.54 19.03
CA GLU A 391 35.69 13.98 20.09
C GLU A 391 36.97 13.12 20.16
N LEU A 392 37.01 11.96 19.48
CA LEU A 392 38.17 11.08 19.48
C LEU A 392 39.20 11.51 18.43
N SER A 393 40.39 11.90 18.88
CA SER A 393 41.54 12.38 18.09
C SER A 393 42.10 11.42 17.04
N ASN A 394 41.51 10.22 16.88
CA ASN A 394 41.95 9.16 15.97
C ASN A 394 40.97 8.87 14.82
N TRP A 395 40.02 9.77 14.55
CA TRP A 395 39.13 9.64 13.40
C TRP A 395 39.75 10.25 12.13
N PRO A 396 39.66 9.60 10.95
CA PRO A 396 40.35 10.05 9.74
C PRO A 396 39.80 11.35 9.13
N VAL A 397 38.75 11.92 9.71
CA VAL A 397 38.15 13.18 9.24
C VAL A 397 37.96 14.10 10.44
N ASN A 398 38.83 15.11 10.55
CA ASN A 398 38.71 16.15 11.56
C ASN A 398 37.53 17.09 11.21
N ARG A 399 36.84 17.64 12.21
CA ARG A 399 35.63 18.46 12.05
C ARG A 399 35.82 19.63 11.08
N ASP A 400 37.03 20.18 11.06
CA ASP A 400 37.44 21.27 10.16
C ASP A 400 37.50 20.85 8.69
N MET A 401 37.81 19.59 8.39
CA MET A 401 37.80 19.09 7.01
C MET A 401 36.37 18.91 6.50
N PHE A 402 35.44 18.52 7.37
CA PHE A 402 34.03 18.35 7.01
C PHE A 402 33.35 19.71 6.74
N LEU A 403 33.68 20.73 7.56
CA LEU A 403 33.18 22.09 7.37
C LEU A 403 33.75 22.77 6.11
N LYS A 404 35.01 22.51 5.76
CA LYS A 404 35.58 22.93 4.47
C LYS A 404 34.83 22.31 3.29
N TYR A 405 34.58 21.00 3.32
CA TYR A 405 33.90 20.30 2.23
C TYR A 405 32.46 20.79 2.00
N LEU A 406 31.74 21.12 3.08
CA LEU A 406 30.39 21.69 2.99
C LEU A 406 30.38 23.16 2.53
N SER A 407 31.49 23.87 2.69
CA SER A 407 31.63 25.26 2.24
C SER A 407 32.01 25.34 0.76
N ASP A 408 32.74 24.36 0.23
CA ASP A 408 33.12 24.27 -1.19
C ASP A 408 31.95 23.84 -2.10
N HIS A 409 30.83 23.40 -1.52
CA HIS A 409 29.65 22.90 -2.24
C HIS A 409 28.38 23.76 -2.06
N LYS A 410 28.52 25.05 -1.70
CA LYS A 410 27.42 26.03 -1.69
C LYS A 410 27.59 27.11 -2.75
#